data_AF-T1C561-F1
#
_entry.id   AF-T1C561-F1
#
_cell.length_a   1.000
_cell.length_b   1.000
_cell.length_c   1.000
_cell.angle_alpha   90.00
_cell.angle_beta   90.00
_cell.angle_gamma   90.00
#
_symmetry.space_group_name_H-M   'P 1'
#
loop_
_entity.id
_entity.type
_entity.pdbx_description
1 polymer ?
#
loop_
_entity_poly.entity_id
_entity_poly.type
_entity_poly.pdbx_seq_one_letter_code
_entity_poly.pdbx_strand_id
1 'polypeptide(L)' 'MIIPMIRFTRDSYQRLQKKEDIVFGISTSGNSPNILKGIEKAKQLGCITVSMSGKKGGKISEIADYKIQANSDRTPII' A
#
# COMPACT_ATOMS: atom_id res chain seq x y z
N MET A 1 -3.86 -4.33 -4.53
CA MET A 1 -5.09 -3.61 -4.10
C MET A 1 -4.66 -2.58 -3.09
N ILE A 2 -4.96 -1.30 -3.28
CA ILE A 2 -4.71 -0.27 -2.26
C ILE A 2 -6.00 -0.15 -1.46
N ILE A 3 -5.95 -0.43 -0.17
CA ILE A 3 -7.12 -0.33 0.71
C ILE A 3 -6.92 0.94 1.56
N PRO A 4 -7.58 2.07 1.24
CA PRO A 4 -7.62 3.20 2.15
C PRO A 4 -8.57 2.86 3.29
N MET A 5 -8.03 2.45 4.43
CA MET A 5 -8.82 2.23 5.64
C MET A 5 -8.94 3.53 6.42
N ILE A 6 -9.69 4.47 5.84
CA ILE A 6 -10.67 5.40 6.43
C ILE A 6 -11.21 6.24 5.25
N ARG A 7 -12.53 6.15 5.03
CA ARG A 7 -13.35 6.71 3.94
C ARG A 7 -13.42 5.90 2.63
N PHE A 8 -14.45 5.05 2.54
CA PHE A 8 -14.92 4.42 1.31
C PHE A 8 -15.56 5.46 0.37
N THR A 9 -14.96 5.75 -0.79
CA THR A 9 -15.72 6.22 -1.96
C THR A 9 -15.06 5.77 -3.27
N ARG A 10 -15.88 5.18 -4.13
CA ARG A 10 -15.62 4.87 -5.54
C ARG A 10 -15.38 6.20 -6.28
N ASP A 11 -14.42 6.23 -7.22
CA ASP A 11 -14.22 7.27 -8.25
C ASP A 11 -13.31 8.51 -8.01
N SER A 12 -12.49 8.63 -6.95
CA SER A 12 -11.67 9.85 -6.77
C SER A 12 -10.34 9.69 -6.00
N TYR A 13 -9.41 8.86 -6.49
CA TYR A 13 -8.13 8.59 -5.79
C TYR A 13 -7.29 9.85 -5.49
N GLN A 14 -7.39 10.91 -6.30
CA GLN A 14 -6.61 12.15 -6.13
C GLN A 14 -7.21 13.16 -5.14
N ARG A 15 -8.49 13.03 -4.74
CA ARG A 15 -9.22 14.13 -4.06
C ARG A 15 -9.48 13.93 -2.56
N LEU A 16 -9.01 12.84 -1.95
CA LEU A 16 -9.52 12.42 -0.63
C LEU A 16 -8.47 12.25 0.46
N GLN A 17 -7.19 12.18 0.11
CA GLN A 17 -6.12 11.94 1.08
C GLN A 17 -5.71 13.24 1.76
N LYS A 18 -5.89 13.29 3.08
CA LYS A 18 -5.40 14.37 3.94
C LYS A 18 -4.13 13.92 4.67
N LYS A 19 -3.37 14.89 5.14
CA LYS A 19 -2.35 14.69 6.17
C LYS A 19 -3.01 13.90 7.32
N GLU A 20 -2.36 12.83 7.79
CA GLU A 20 -2.82 11.90 8.84
C GLU A 20 -3.64 10.67 8.38
N ASP A 21 -4.06 10.55 7.11
CA ASP A 21 -4.68 9.30 6.64
C ASP A 21 -3.68 8.14 6.61
N ILE A 22 -4.15 6.90 6.80
CA ILE A 22 -3.34 5.69 6.68
C ILE A 22 -3.65 4.98 5.36
N VAL A 23 -2.62 4.75 4.55
CA VAL A 23 -2.73 4.10 3.24
C VAL A 23 -2.05 2.74 3.26
N PHE A 24 -2.84 1.68 2.98
CA PHE A 24 -2.32 0.33 2.85
C PHE A 24 -2.08 -0.05 1.39
N GLY A 25 -0.83 -0.37 1.08
CA GLY A 25 -0.46 -0.95 -0.21
C GLY A 25 -0.33 -2.47 -0.10
N ILE A 26 -1.24 -3.21 -0.73
CA ILE A 26 -1.22 -4.68 -0.71
C ILE A 26 -0.69 -5.20 -2.04
N SER A 27 0.46 -5.88 -1.99
CA SER A 27 1.10 -6.51 -3.15
C SER A 27 1.93 -7.73 -2.71
N THR A 28 1.54 -8.92 -3.15
CA THR A 28 2.24 -10.18 -2.80
C THR A 28 3.69 -10.19 -3.27
N SER A 29 3.97 -9.74 -4.49
CA SER A 29 5.33 -9.58 -5.02
C SER A 29 6.04 -8.33 -4.49
N GLY A 30 5.29 -7.37 -3.95
CA GLY A 30 5.79 -6.07 -3.50
C GLY A 30 6.31 -5.15 -4.61
N ASN A 31 6.12 -5.51 -5.88
CA ASN A 31 6.74 -4.82 -7.03
C ASN A 31 5.72 -4.26 -8.04
N SER A 32 4.42 -4.28 -7.72
CA SER A 32 3.40 -3.76 -8.63
C SER A 32 3.54 -2.25 -8.82
N PRO A 33 3.80 -1.76 -10.06
CA PRO A 33 4.10 -0.34 -10.30
C PRO A 33 3.00 0.62 -9.85
N ASN A 34 1.73 0.21 -9.97
CA ASN A 34 0.59 1.04 -9.57
C ASN A 34 0.50 1.20 -8.05
N ILE A 35 0.91 0.16 -7.30
CA ILE A 35 0.93 0.21 -5.84
C ILE A 35 2.08 1.07 -5.34
N LEU A 36 3.26 0.96 -5.97
CA LEU A 36 4.41 1.80 -5.66
C LEU A 36 4.10 3.28 -5.85
N LYS A 37 3.56 3.66 -7.02
CA LYS A 37 3.11 5.04 -7.29
C LYS A 37 2.07 5.52 -6.29
N GLY A 38 1.17 4.65 -5.86
CA GLY A 38 0.15 4.96 -4.86
C GLY A 38 0.74 5.27 -3.48
N ILE A 39 1.72 4.48 -3.03
CA ILE A 39 2.42 4.70 -1.76
C ILE A 39 3.29 5.95 -1.80
N GLU A 40 4.03 6.17 -2.89
CA GLU A 40 4.81 7.41 -3.09
C GLU A 40 3.91 8.63 -3.04
N LYS A 41 2.74 8.58 -3.71
CA LYS A 41 1.78 9.67 -3.69
C LYS A 41 1.20 9.91 -2.31
N ALA A 42 0.84 8.86 -1.58
CA ALA A 42 0.36 8.96 -0.20
C ALA A 42 1.40 9.61 0.72
N LYS A 43 2.67 9.23 0.57
CA LYS A 43 3.79 9.82 1.32
C LYS A 43 3.97 11.31 1.01
N GLN A 44 3.88 11.69 -0.27
CA GLN A 44 3.89 13.10 -0.68
C GLN A 44 2.72 13.92 -0.11
N LEU A 45 1.58 13.28 0.16
CA LEU A 45 0.41 13.92 0.77
C LEU A 45 0.47 13.96 2.30
N GLY A 46 1.55 13.44 2.91
CA GLY A 46 1.72 13.40 4.37
C GLY A 46 0.87 12.33 5.06
N CYS A 47 0.44 11.30 4.32
CA CYS A 47 -0.24 10.14 4.87
C CYS A 47 0.78 9.17 5.52
N ILE A 48 0.35 8.40 6.50
CA ILE A 48 1.09 7.25 7.01
C ILE A 48 0.92 6.11 6.01
N THR A 49 2.01 5.46 5.62
CA THR A 49 1.98 4.40 4.63
C THR A 49 2.32 3.04 5.24
N VAL A 50 1.52 2.03 4.95
CA VAL A 50 1.71 0.65 5.41
C VAL A 50 1.75 -0.28 4.21
N SER A 51 2.76 -1.13 4.13
CA SER A 51 2.87 -2.15 3.10
C SER A 51 2.48 -3.53 3.63
N MET A 52 1.74 -4.28 2.82
CA MET A 52 1.45 -5.70 3.06
C MET A 52 1.92 -6.52 1.87
N SER A 53 2.84 -7.45 2.11
CA SER A 53 3.50 -8.21 1.05
C SER A 53 3.82 -9.65 1.47
N GLY A 54 4.18 -10.48 0.49
CA GLY A 54 4.70 -11.82 0.76
C GLY A 54 6.14 -11.78 1.27
N LYS A 55 6.74 -12.96 1.44
CA LYS A 55 8.05 -13.16 2.11
C LYS A 55 9.17 -12.23 1.63
N LYS A 56 9.19 -11.90 0.34
CA LYS A 56 10.25 -11.10 -0.27
C LYS A 56 10.12 -9.60 -0.03
N GLY A 57 8.95 -9.12 0.41
CA GLY A 57 8.74 -7.70 0.68
C GLY A 57 8.56 -6.82 -0.55
N GLY A 58 9.45 -6.98 -1.54
CA GLY A 58 9.57 -6.14 -2.72
C GLY A 58 9.82 -4.66 -2.42
N LYS A 59 9.84 -3.84 -3.47
CA LYS A 59 10.11 -2.40 -3.38
C LYS A 59 9.15 -1.67 -2.45
N ILE A 60 7.90 -2.12 -2.34
CA ILE A 60 6.89 -1.47 -1.49
C ILE A 60 7.28 -1.48 0.00
N SER A 61 8.00 -2.51 0.44
CA SER A 61 8.46 -2.63 1.83
C SER A 61 9.61 -1.68 2.17
N GLU A 62 10.29 -1.13 1.17
CA GLU A 62 11.41 -0.19 1.33
C GLU A 62 10.93 1.26 1.41
N ILE A 63 9.82 1.58 0.72
CA ILE A 63 9.31 2.95 0.63
C ILE A 63 8.23 3.28 1.66
N ALA A 64 7.49 2.27 2.15
CA ALA A 64 6.44 2.43 3.14
C ALA A 64 7.01 2.67 4.55
N ASP A 65 6.28 3.41 5.39
CA ASP A 65 6.69 3.71 6.76
C ASP A 65 6.63 2.47 7.67
N TYR A 66 5.63 1.61 7.44
CA TYR A 66 5.49 0.32 8.11
C TYR A 66 5.39 -0.82 7.10
N LYS A 67 5.89 -2.00 7.48
CA LYS A 67 5.84 -3.20 6.65
C LYS A 67 5.29 -4.40 7.41
N ILE A 68 4.34 -5.08 6.79
CA ILE A 68 3.78 -6.35 7.22
C ILE A 68 4.14 -7.37 6.13
N GLN A 69 5.02 -8.29 6.48
CA GLN A 69 5.51 -9.32 5.56
C GLN A 69 5.00 -10.68 6.01
N ALA A 70 4.17 -11.30 5.18
CA ALA A 70 3.76 -12.68 5.41
C ALA A 70 4.98 -13.57 5.17
N ASN A 71 5.29 -14.48 6.12
CA ASN A 71 6.33 -15.49 5.93
C ASN A 71 5.85 -16.64 5.02
N SER A 72 5.36 -16.28 3.84
CA SER A 72 4.89 -17.17 2.79
C SER A 72 5.17 -16.54 1.43
N ASP A 73 5.60 -17.37 0.50
CA ASP A 73 5.79 -17.07 -0.91
C ASP A 73 4.61 -17.54 -1.77
N ARG A 74 3.67 -18.30 -1.20
CA ARG A 74 2.47 -18.77 -1.87
C ARG A 74 1.38 -17.71 -1.80
N THR A 75 0.96 -17.20 -2.95
CA THR A 75 -0.28 -16.42 -3.05
C THR A 75 -1.46 -17.40 -3.09
N PRO A 76 -2.38 -17.40 -2.12
CA PRO A 76 -3.55 -18.26 -2.15
C PRO A 76 -4.43 -17.92 -3.35
N ILE A 77 -4.96 -18.93 -4.01
CA ILE A 77 -6.01 -18.80 -5.02
C ILE A 77 -7.30 -19.14 -4.29
N ILE A 78 -8.24 -18.19 -4.24
CA ILE A 78 -9.60 -18.38 -3.74
C ILE A 78 -10.59 -18.42 -4.91
#